data_AF-A0AAV4SEK8-F1
#
_entry.id   AF-A0AAV4SEK8-F1
#
_cell.length_a   1.000
_cell.length_b   1.000
_cell.length_c   1.000
_cell.angle_alpha   90.00
_cell.angle_beta   90.00
_cell.angle_gamma   90.00
#
_symmetry.space_group_name_H-M   'P 1'
#
loop_
_entity.id
_entity.type
_entity.pdbx_description
1 polymer ?
#
loop_
_entity_poly.entity_id
_entity_poly.type
_entity_poly.pdbx_seq_one_letter_code
_entity_poly.pdbx_strand_id
1 'polypeptide(L)'
;MFNAIVTHICLSLQDPDTKSFSCYAVSEALGETIVQTYTVAVVHPPSSPTISGYEKGKPIKAGDLQKLSCVSTGGNPPANLKWFKNDKELSALRSSLQYETLIVSIGFRFSS
;
A
#
# COMPACT_ATOMS: atom_id res chain seq x y z
N MET A 1 -13.08 -42.61 11.81
CA MET A 1 -12.91 -41.23 11.31
C MET A 1 -13.77 -40.35 12.19
N PHE A 2 -13.17 -39.41 12.91
CA PHE A 2 -13.93 -38.48 13.74
C PHE A 2 -14.45 -37.38 12.82
N ASN A 3 -15.77 -37.30 12.68
CA ASN A 3 -16.43 -36.28 11.88
C ASN A 3 -16.63 -35.05 12.78
N ALA A 4 -16.01 -33.93 12.41
CA ALA A 4 -16.34 -32.64 12.98
C ALA A 4 -17.38 -31.97 12.09
N ILE A 5 -18.43 -31.42 12.70
CA ILE A 5 -19.52 -30.75 11.96
C ILE A 5 -19.32 -29.25 12.11
N VAL A 6 -19.17 -28.56 10.98
CA VAL A 6 -19.10 -27.09 10.96
C VAL A 6 -20.46 -26.54 11.39
N THR A 7 -20.45 -25.68 12.40
CA THR A 7 -21.67 -25.07 12.96
C THR A 7 -21.91 -23.68 12.37
N HIS A 8 -20.89 -22.84 12.37
CA HIS A 8 -20.97 -21.48 11.84
C HIS A 8 -19.59 -20.97 11.42
N ILE A 9 -19.61 -19.92 10.61
CA ILE A 9 -18.43 -19.20 10.15
C ILE A 9 -18.58 -17.74 10.55
N CYS A 10 -17.57 -17.20 11.22
CA CYS A 10 -17.49 -15.80 11.61
C CYS A 10 -16.55 -15.04 10.68
N LEU A 11 -17.03 -13.93 10.14
CA LEU A 11 -16.20 -12.95 9.43
C LEU A 11 -15.80 -11.84 10.40
N SER A 12 -14.51 -11.61 10.54
CA SER A 12 -13.95 -10.48 11.29
C SER A 12 -13.51 -9.38 10.31
N LEU A 13 -14.17 -8.23 10.39
CA LEU A 13 -13.87 -7.03 9.61
C LEU A 13 -13.06 -6.03 10.46
N GLN A 14 -11.81 -6.37 10.75
CA GLN A 14 -10.93 -5.50 11.54
C GLN A 14 -10.18 -4.48 10.68
N ASP A 15 -9.78 -4.87 9.47
CA ASP A 15 -8.91 -4.11 8.59
C ASP A 15 -9.52 -4.08 7.17
N PRO A 16 -9.45 -2.96 6.43
CA PRO A 16 -9.98 -2.88 5.06
C PRO A 16 -9.27 -3.85 4.10
N ASP A 17 -7.97 -4.05 4.30
CA ASP A 17 -7.03 -4.80 3.47
C ASP A 17 -6.86 -6.26 3.92
N THR A 18 -7.41 -6.62 5.07
CA THR A 18 -7.28 -7.97 5.65
C THR A 18 -8.61 -8.44 6.22
N LYS A 19 -9.08 -9.61 5.75
CA LYS A 19 -10.31 -10.25 6.22
C LYS A 19 -9.97 -11.57 6.89
N SER A 20 -10.50 -11.80 8.08
CA SER A 20 -10.31 -13.06 8.80
C SER A 20 -11.61 -13.85 8.89
N PHE A 21 -11.57 -15.11 8.50
CA PHE A 21 -12.67 -16.06 8.55
C PHE A 21 -12.36 -17.12 9.61
N SER A 22 -13.21 -17.24 10.62
CA SER A 22 -13.08 -18.26 11.66
C SER A 22 -14.17 -19.30 11.50
N CYS A 23 -13.78 -20.55 11.26
CA CYS A 23 -14.64 -21.70 11.16
C CYS A 23 -14.77 -22.37 12.52
N TYR A 24 -15.99 -22.55 13.01
CA TYR A 24 -16.29 -23.23 14.28
C TYR A 24 -16.93 -24.57 13.99
N ALA A 25 -16.29 -25.66 14.42
CA ALA A 25 -16.78 -27.02 14.25
C ALA A 25 -16.89 -27.73 15.59
N VAL A 26 -17.95 -28.52 15.77
CA VAL A 26 -18.11 -29.35 16.97
C VAL A 26 -17.68 -30.77 16.63
N SER A 27 -16.77 -31.32 17.44
CA SER A 27 -16.38 -32.72 17.37
C SER A 27 -17.15 -33.50 18.41
N GLU A 28 -18.09 -34.34 17.97
CA GLU A 28 -18.88 -35.19 18.88
C GLU A 28 -18.00 -36.12 19.72
N ALA A 29 -16.86 -36.54 19.18
CA ALA A 29 -15.94 -37.44 19.87
C ALA A 29 -15.08 -36.76 20.94
N LEU A 30 -14.89 -35.44 20.85
CA LEU A 30 -14.11 -34.67 21.83
C LEU A 30 -15.01 -33.90 22.80
N GLY A 31 -16.29 -33.70 22.47
CA GLY A 31 -17.18 -32.81 23.22
C GLY A 31 -16.74 -31.34 23.19
N GLU A 32 -15.82 -30.99 22.28
CA GLU A 32 -15.17 -29.69 22.19
C GLU A 32 -15.51 -28.97 20.87
N THR A 33 -15.40 -27.65 20.89
CA THR A 33 -15.46 -26.81 19.68
C THR A 33 -14.05 -26.54 19.18
N ILE A 34 -13.80 -26.92 17.93
CA ILE A 34 -12.57 -26.66 17.20
C ILE A 34 -12.76 -25.37 16.40
N VAL A 35 -11.81 -24.45 16.52
CA VAL A 35 -11.83 -23.18 15.78
C VAL A 35 -10.61 -23.12 14.87
N GLN A 36 -10.85 -22.84 13.59
CA GLN A 36 -9.78 -22.59 12.63
C GLN A 36 -9.96 -21.25 11.94
N THR A 37 -8.93 -20.41 12.00
CA THR A 37 -8.96 -19.06 11.41
C THR A 37 -8.09 -19.00 10.17
N TYR A 38 -8.65 -18.43 9.11
CA TYR A 38 -8.00 -18.15 7.84
C TYR A 38 -8.03 -16.67 7.57
N THR A 39 -6.88 -16.10 7.20
CA THR A 39 -6.76 -14.69 6.87
C THR A 39 -6.52 -14.50 5.38
N VAL A 40 -7.31 -13.63 4.77
CA VAL A 40 -7.26 -13.28 3.36
C VAL A 40 -6.81 -11.84 3.24
N ALA A 41 -5.73 -11.60 2.49
CA ALA A 41 -5.28 -10.27 2.13
C ALA A 41 -6.03 -9.78 0.87
N VAL A 42 -6.58 -8.58 0.94
CA VAL A 42 -7.24 -7.89 -0.18
C VAL A 42 -6.19 -7.03 -0.86
N VAL A 43 -5.64 -7.52 -1.96
CA VAL A 43 -4.63 -6.79 -2.73
C VAL A 43 -5.26 -5.92 -3.80
N HIS A 44 -4.75 -4.71 -3.97
CA HIS A 44 -5.17 -3.81 -5.03
C HIS A 44 -4.06 -2.80 -5.35
N PRO A 45 -4.00 -2.29 -6.60
CA PRO A 45 -2.98 -1.35 -6.98
C PRO A 45 -3.18 0.01 -6.28
N PRO A 46 -2.09 0.77 -6.05
CA PRO A 46 -2.17 2.19 -5.70
C PRO A 46 -2.64 3.02 -6.90
N SER A 47 -2.98 4.29 -6.66
CA SER A 47 -3.23 5.24 -7.74
C SER A 47 -1.98 5.45 -8.61
N SER A 48 -2.18 5.81 -9.88
CA SER A 48 -1.06 6.16 -10.76
C SER A 48 -0.28 7.34 -10.17
N PRO A 49 1.07 7.30 -10.17
CA PRO A 49 1.86 8.36 -9.58
C PRO A 49 1.67 9.66 -10.34
N THR A 50 1.53 10.75 -9.59
CA THR A 50 1.43 12.10 -10.15
C THR A 50 2.61 12.94 -9.67
N ILE A 51 3.20 13.70 -10.58
CA ILE A 51 4.28 14.64 -10.24
C ILE A 51 3.65 16.02 -10.00
N SER A 52 4.00 16.62 -8.87
CA SER A 52 3.62 17.98 -8.48
C SER A 52 4.86 18.82 -8.19
N GLY A 53 4.65 20.13 -8.01
CA GLY A 53 5.74 21.09 -7.80
C GLY A 53 6.29 21.68 -9.10
N TYR A 54 5.53 21.66 -10.20
CA TYR A 54 5.83 22.38 -11.43
C TYR A 54 4.54 22.83 -12.12
N GLU A 55 4.65 23.82 -13.01
CA GLU A 55 3.57 24.25 -13.90
C GLU A 55 3.86 23.75 -15.31
N LYS A 56 2.92 22.99 -15.88
CA LYS A 56 3.08 22.44 -17.24
C LYS A 56 3.21 23.59 -18.26
N GLY A 57 4.25 23.55 -19.08
CA GLY A 57 4.52 24.57 -20.10
C GLY A 57 5.25 25.82 -19.59
N LYS A 58 5.54 25.91 -18.29
CA LYS A 58 6.35 27.00 -17.73
C LYS A 58 7.81 26.56 -17.61
N PRO A 59 8.76 27.28 -18.22
CA PRO A 59 10.17 26.97 -18.09
C PRO A 59 10.64 27.23 -16.64
N ILE A 60 11.48 26.34 -16.14
CA ILE A 60 12.21 26.52 -14.88
C ILE A 60 13.50 27.27 -15.23
N LYS A 61 13.82 28.33 -14.49
CA LYS A 61 15.05 29.10 -14.78
C LYS A 61 16.28 28.32 -14.34
N ALA A 62 17.34 28.43 -15.13
CA ALA A 62 18.64 27.90 -14.74
C ALA A 62 19.09 28.54 -13.41
N GLY A 63 19.64 27.70 -12.52
CA GLY A 63 20.05 28.10 -11.18
C GLY A 63 18.94 28.03 -10.12
N ASP A 64 17.66 27.89 -10.51
CA ASP A 64 16.58 27.72 -9.54
C ASP A 64 16.59 26.30 -8.96
N LEU A 65 16.26 26.21 -7.67
CA LEU A 65 15.99 24.94 -7.00
C LEU A 65 14.50 24.64 -7.10
N GLN A 66 14.13 23.70 -7.96
CA GLN A 66 12.76 23.22 -8.06
C GLN A 66 12.58 21.99 -7.17
N LYS A 67 11.62 22.07 -6.24
CA LYS A 67 11.17 20.88 -5.50
C LYS A 67 10.07 20.19 -6.29
N LEU A 68 10.31 18.93 -6.65
CA LEU A 68 9.30 18.06 -7.25
C LEU A 68 8.88 17.00 -6.25
N SER A 69 7.59 16.65 -6.28
CA SER A 69 7.01 15.63 -5.42
C SER A 69 6.25 14.62 -6.28
N CYS A 70 6.61 13.34 -6.16
CA CYS A 70 5.86 12.23 -6.73
C CYS A 70 4.89 11.71 -5.68
N VAL A 71 3.62 11.59 -6.03
CA VAL A 71 2.52 11.30 -5.11
C VAL A 71 1.72 10.09 -5.62
N SER A 72 1.47 9.13 -4.74
CA SER A 72 0.65 7.94 -5.00
C SER A 72 -0.16 7.62 -3.75
N THR A 73 -1.43 7.26 -3.92
CA THR A 73 -2.38 7.06 -2.81
C THR A 73 -2.92 5.65 -2.81
N GLY A 74 -3.09 5.09 -1.62
CA GLY A 74 -3.61 3.75 -1.39
C GLY A 74 -2.64 2.65 -1.84
N GLY A 75 -3.22 1.49 -2.10
CA GLY A 75 -2.53 0.29 -2.54
C GLY A 75 -2.22 -0.64 -1.39
N ASN A 76 -2.51 -1.92 -1.59
CA ASN A 76 -2.09 -3.00 -0.72
C ASN A 76 -1.33 -4.06 -1.55
N PRO A 77 0.01 -4.12 -1.45
CA PRO A 77 0.87 -3.29 -0.60
C PRO A 77 1.01 -1.84 -1.09
N PRO A 78 1.51 -0.92 -0.23
CA PRO A 78 1.75 0.48 -0.60
C PRO A 78 2.68 0.63 -1.81
N ALA A 79 2.54 1.75 -2.52
CA ALA A 79 3.40 2.07 -3.65
C ALA A 79 4.90 2.11 -3.28
N ASN A 80 5.77 1.80 -4.25
CA ASN A 80 7.21 2.04 -4.15
C ASN A 80 7.61 3.11 -5.17
N LEU A 81 7.67 4.36 -4.72
CA LEU A 81 7.97 5.49 -5.59
C LEU A 81 9.46 5.76 -5.68
N LYS A 82 9.94 5.88 -6.92
CA LYS A 82 11.34 6.16 -7.26
C LYS A 82 11.42 7.30 -8.26
N TRP A 83 12.49 8.08 -8.15
CA TRP A 83 12.80 9.13 -9.10
C TRP A 83 13.89 8.68 -10.06
N PHE A 84 13.69 8.98 -11.34
CA PHE A 84 14.66 8.73 -12.40
C PHE A 84 14.98 10.03 -13.13
N LYS A 85 16.25 10.20 -13.51
CA LYS A 85 16.70 11.24 -14.44
C LYS A 85 17.55 10.57 -15.51
N ASN A 86 17.12 10.65 -16.76
CA ASN A 86 17.80 10.00 -17.90
C ASN A 86 18.08 8.52 -17.59
N ASP A 87 17.03 7.78 -17.20
CA ASP A 87 17.06 6.36 -16.84
C ASP A 87 17.93 5.97 -15.63
N LYS A 88 18.52 6.95 -14.94
CA LYS A 88 19.29 6.73 -13.71
C LYS A 88 18.42 7.00 -12.48
N GLU A 89 18.29 5.99 -11.62
CA GLU A 89 17.63 6.12 -10.32
C GLU A 89 18.39 7.12 -9.42
N LEU A 90 17.63 7.99 -8.76
CA LEU A 90 18.15 8.98 -7.81
C LEU A 90 17.93 8.49 -6.38
N SER A 91 18.99 8.47 -5.57
CA SER A 91 18.96 7.93 -4.20
C SER A 91 18.71 8.98 -3.11
N ALA A 92 18.94 10.26 -3.38
CA ALA A 92 18.78 11.35 -2.42
C ALA A 92 17.32 11.85 -2.36
N LEU A 93 16.45 11.06 -1.74
CA LEU A 93 15.01 11.30 -1.70
C LEU A 93 14.51 11.57 -0.29
N ARG A 94 13.45 12.38 -0.17
CA ARG A 94 12.68 12.51 1.08
C ARG A 94 11.33 11.85 0.91
N SER A 95 11.08 10.77 1.64
CA SER A 95 9.80 10.08 1.69
C SER A 95 8.96 10.56 2.87
N SER A 96 7.65 10.69 2.66
CA SER A 96 6.67 10.89 3.74
C SER A 96 5.39 10.13 3.44
N LEU A 97 4.78 9.57 4.49
CA LEU A 97 3.47 8.93 4.42
C LEU A 97 2.44 9.87 5.06
N GLN A 98 1.34 10.14 4.35
CA GLN A 98 0.24 10.98 4.81
C GLN A 98 -1.07 10.31 4.42
N TYR A 99 -1.82 9.74 5.38
CA TYR A 99 -3.14 9.13 5.15
C TYR A 99 -3.20 8.27 3.87
N GLU A 100 -2.54 7.10 3.90
CA GLU A 100 -2.36 6.16 2.77
C GLU A 100 -1.66 6.73 1.52
N THR A 101 -1.21 7.98 1.56
CA THR A 101 -0.50 8.62 0.47
C THR A 101 1.00 8.56 0.70
N LEU A 102 1.73 7.93 -0.21
CA LEU A 102 3.18 7.99 -0.28
C LEU A 102 3.61 9.19 -1.13
N ILE A 103 4.45 10.04 -0.54
CA ILE A 103 5.03 11.20 -1.20
C ILE A 103 6.54 11.04 -1.19
N VAL A 104 7.16 11.11 -2.36
CA VAL A 104 8.62 11.10 -2.52
C VAL A 104 9.07 12.38 -3.20
N SER A 105 9.79 13.22 -2.46
CA SER A 105 10.25 14.53 -2.90
C SER A 105 11.74 14.54 -3.23
N ILE A 106 12.10 15.34 -4.23
CA ILE A 106 13.49 15.63 -4.61
C ILE A 106 13.64 17.10 -5.02
N GLY A 107 14.77 17.70 -4.69
CA GLY A 107 15.15 19.04 -5.16
C GLY A 107 16.07 18.94 -6.36
N PHE A 108 15.65 19.48 -7.49
CA PHE A 108 16.48 19.60 -8.69
C PHE A 108 16.97 21.03 -8.85
N ARG A 109 18.30 21.18 -8.99
CA ARG A 109 18.90 22.42 -9.45
C ARG A 109 19.18 22.26 -10.94
N PHE A 110 18.44 23.00 -11.77
CA PHE A 110 18.59 22.94 -13.22
C PHE A 110 19.76 23.83 -13.63
N SER A 111 20.76 23.26 -14.30
CA SER A 111 21.83 24.02 -14.95
C SER A 111 21.37 24.50 -16.32
N SER A 112 21.92 25.62 -16.78
CA SER A 112 21.76 26.14 -18.15
C SER A 112 22.39 25.20 -19.18
#